data_AF-A0A8H6ZNK3-F1
#
_entry.id   AF-A0A8H6ZNK3-F1
#
_cell.length_a   1.000
_cell.length_b   1.000
_cell.length_c   1.000
_cell.angle_alpha   90.00
_cell.angle_beta   90.00
_cell.angle_gamma   90.00
#
_symmetry.space_group_name_H-M   'P 1'
#
loop_
_entity.id
_entity.type
_entity.pdbx_description
1 polymer ?
#
loop_
_entity_poly.entity_id
_entity_poly.type
_entity_poly.pdbx_seq_one_letter_code
_entity_poly.pdbx_strand_id
1 'polypeptide(L)'
;MFVPFFTKRASKRELERRKGGGGRGGGSSAGGSRGGSSSSSSGGSSRSSGSVGGGSSGRSSTVSTGSGTRGVSSAGNGGGRVASIPAGQPFAGRSVGGGTRQQVVGSAQYGSGYPGVAGRGVAGRGFPFYFWPVAWGGAAGAGTGAYLHTNEYGRHDNSSRPGGAQVTATFISNSNGTNTFRLMSDTATVTSLIEGIRGNCSSSLAANSSTSSSAFDPNGLPKPEQTVQYYRASSVALTFDGYNNTGALAGEGTPDTPLPAGLDATLLNCLNATIINNVPLVDAADIRWSAPSIALLPLFWIAWFISARL
;
A
#
# COMPACT_ATOMS: atom_id res chain seq x y z
N MET A 1 -12.85 2.39 -42.30
CA MET A 1 -12.20 2.46 -43.62
C MET A 1 -11.62 3.86 -43.78
N PHE A 2 -10.32 3.96 -44.07
CA PHE A 2 -9.58 5.21 -44.25
C PHE A 2 -9.10 5.26 -45.70
N VAL A 3 -9.40 6.33 -46.42
CA VAL A 3 -8.99 6.54 -47.81
C VAL A 3 -8.12 7.81 -47.84
N PRO A 4 -6.82 7.72 -48.18
CA PRO A 4 -5.96 8.90 -48.21
C PRO A 4 -6.19 9.68 -49.52
N PHE A 5 -5.88 10.99 -49.49
CA PHE A 5 -5.82 11.99 -50.59
C PHE A 5 -6.94 13.04 -50.73
N PHE A 6 -8.03 12.99 -49.96
CA PHE A 6 -9.04 14.06 -50.00
C PHE A 6 -9.52 14.47 -48.61
N THR A 7 -8.71 15.21 -47.85
CA THR A 7 -9.25 16.18 -46.87
C THR A 7 -8.13 17.07 -46.33
N LYS A 8 -8.28 18.38 -46.55
CA LYS A 8 -7.36 19.43 -46.09
C LYS A 8 -7.61 19.75 -44.61
N ARG A 9 -6.52 19.90 -43.84
CA ARG A 9 -6.54 20.39 -42.44
C ARG A 9 -7.06 21.83 -42.40
N ALA A 10 -8.20 22.03 -41.75
CA ALA A 10 -8.70 23.37 -41.42
C ALA A 10 -7.98 23.94 -40.20
N SER A 11 -7.81 25.26 -40.26
CA SER A 11 -6.90 26.12 -39.51
C SER A 11 -7.34 26.47 -38.09
N LYS A 12 -6.32 26.89 -37.32
CA LYS A 12 -6.31 27.61 -36.04
C LYS A 12 -7.62 28.32 -35.66
N ARG A 13 -8.12 28.01 -34.46
CA ARG A 13 -8.89 28.96 -33.65
C ARG A 13 -7.93 29.80 -32.81
N GLU A 14 -8.03 31.09 -33.05
CA GLU A 14 -7.45 32.21 -32.33
C GLU A 14 -8.13 32.34 -30.96
N LEU A 15 -7.34 32.43 -29.88
CA LEU A 15 -7.80 32.84 -28.56
C LEU A 15 -6.86 33.94 -28.07
N GLU A 16 -7.46 35.09 -27.80
CA GLU A 16 -6.82 36.36 -27.48
C GLU A 16 -6.12 36.40 -26.12
N ARG A 17 -5.25 37.41 -25.98
CA ARG A 17 -4.45 37.73 -24.79
C ARG A 17 -5.33 38.23 -23.63
N ARG A 18 -5.00 37.78 -22.41
CA ARG A 18 -5.26 38.56 -21.19
C ARG A 18 -3.96 39.02 -20.53
N LYS A 19 -4.07 40.23 -19.98
CA LYS A 19 -3.06 41.17 -19.50
C LYS A 19 -3.04 41.17 -17.97
N GLY A 20 -1.86 41.44 -17.38
CA GLY A 20 -1.64 41.68 -15.94
C GLY A 20 -0.85 40.55 -15.28
N GLY A 21 0.16 40.74 -14.41
CA GLY A 21 0.97 41.84 -13.88
C GLY A 21 2.21 41.12 -13.26
N GLY A 22 3.43 41.65 -13.14
CA GLY A 22 3.84 42.95 -12.62
C GLY A 22 4.47 42.76 -11.21
N GLY A 23 5.81 42.73 -11.12
CA GLY A 23 6.60 42.77 -9.85
C GLY A 23 7.75 41.74 -9.82
N ARG A 24 9.02 42.08 -10.10
CA ARG A 24 10.06 42.70 -9.22
C ARG A 24 10.30 41.87 -7.93
N GLY A 25 11.48 41.41 -7.52
CA GLY A 25 12.88 41.59 -7.94
C GLY A 25 13.82 41.06 -6.82
N GLY A 26 15.12 40.88 -7.10
CA GLY A 26 16.23 40.55 -6.17
C GLY A 26 16.63 39.07 -6.21
N GLY A 27 17.81 38.63 -6.68
CA GLY A 27 19.18 39.11 -6.37
C GLY A 27 19.58 38.54 -4.99
N SER A 28 20.63 37.76 -4.77
CA SER A 28 21.94 37.66 -5.42
C SER A 28 22.72 36.44 -4.90
N SER A 29 23.79 36.14 -5.64
CA SER A 29 24.73 35.01 -5.64
C SER A 29 25.71 34.87 -4.45
N ALA A 30 26.52 33.79 -4.55
CA ALA A 30 27.83 33.48 -3.94
C ALA A 30 27.77 32.48 -2.76
N GLY A 31 28.63 31.46 -2.64
CA GLY A 31 29.76 31.00 -3.44
C GLY A 31 30.67 30.07 -2.60
N GLY A 32 31.19 28.99 -3.22
CA GLY A 32 32.35 28.18 -2.78
C GLY A 32 32.20 27.36 -1.48
N SER A 33 33.00 26.35 -1.15
CA SER A 33 33.97 25.48 -1.83
C SER A 33 34.41 24.42 -0.80
N ARG A 34 34.63 23.17 -1.26
CA ARG A 34 35.61 22.16 -0.78
C ARG A 34 35.62 21.68 0.69
N GLY A 35 35.47 20.35 0.83
CA GLY A 35 36.48 19.50 1.48
C GLY A 35 36.15 18.89 2.85
N GLY A 36 36.52 17.61 3.02
CA GLY A 36 36.97 17.07 4.31
C GLY A 36 36.07 16.03 4.98
N SER A 37 36.55 14.78 4.95
CA SER A 37 36.12 13.58 5.68
C SER A 37 36.14 13.69 7.20
N SER A 38 35.19 13.03 7.89
CA SER A 38 35.40 11.90 8.84
C SER A 38 34.37 11.86 9.99
N SER A 39 33.72 10.70 10.10
CA SER A 39 33.15 10.04 11.29
C SER A 39 32.97 10.82 12.59
N SER A 40 31.72 10.90 13.06
CA SER A 40 31.39 10.72 14.47
C SER A 40 29.94 10.22 14.64
N SER A 41 29.82 9.17 15.43
CA SER A 41 28.61 8.61 16.00
C SER A 41 28.08 9.49 17.13
N SER A 42 26.77 9.75 17.18
CA SER A 42 25.95 9.76 18.42
C SER A 42 24.53 10.25 18.12
N GLY A 43 23.59 9.76 18.93
CA GLY A 43 22.15 9.84 18.70
C GLY A 43 21.53 11.23 18.82
N GLY A 44 20.29 11.30 18.34
CA GLY A 44 19.45 12.49 18.44
C GLY A 44 17.98 12.10 18.35
N SER A 45 17.35 12.05 19.51
CA SER A 45 15.91 12.12 19.73
C SER A 45 15.26 13.28 18.96
N SER A 46 14.21 13.01 18.19
CA SER A 46 13.33 14.03 17.62
C SER A 46 11.95 13.94 18.27
N ARG A 47 11.77 14.75 19.31
CA ARG A 47 10.47 15.32 19.65
C ARG A 47 10.23 16.48 18.70
N SER A 48 9.16 16.44 17.92
CA SER A 48 8.51 17.67 17.45
C SER A 48 7.01 17.44 17.41
N SER A 49 6.36 18.25 18.23
CA SER A 49 4.93 18.42 18.43
C SER A 49 4.44 19.63 17.64
N GLY A 50 3.22 19.53 17.10
CA GLY A 50 2.45 20.64 16.49
C GLY A 50 2.29 20.45 14.98
N SER A 51 1.10 20.50 14.37
CA SER A 51 -0.19 21.05 14.79
C SER A 51 -1.33 20.44 13.94
N VAL A 52 -2.53 20.53 14.50
CA VAL A 52 -3.84 20.15 13.94
C VAL A 52 -4.16 20.83 12.62
N GLY A 53 -4.54 20.03 11.63
CA GLY A 53 -5.16 20.45 10.38
C GLY A 53 -5.86 19.25 9.73
N GLY A 54 -7.19 19.20 9.83
CA GLY A 54 -8.01 18.12 9.31
C GLY A 54 -7.94 18.04 7.79
N GLY A 55 -7.29 16.99 7.29
CA GLY A 55 -7.24 16.59 5.90
C GLY A 55 -6.40 15.32 5.82
N SER A 56 -6.91 14.26 5.19
CA SER A 56 -6.19 12.99 5.00
C SER A 56 -5.00 13.21 4.03
N SER A 57 -3.92 13.81 4.51
CA SER A 57 -2.64 13.83 3.82
C SER A 57 -2.03 12.43 3.96
N GLY A 58 -1.94 11.70 2.85
CA GLY A 58 -1.42 10.34 2.81
C GLY A 58 -0.06 10.25 3.51
N ARG A 59 0.03 9.37 4.51
CA ARG A 59 1.27 9.17 5.26
C ARG A 59 2.21 8.38 4.39
N SER A 60 3.40 8.93 4.12
CA SER A 60 4.44 8.26 3.35
C SER A 60 5.50 7.67 4.28
N SER A 61 5.92 6.46 3.98
CA SER A 61 7.03 5.76 4.64
C SER A 61 7.82 4.98 3.59
N THR A 62 8.81 4.21 4.02
CA THR A 62 9.54 3.32 3.12
C THR A 62 9.56 1.90 3.64
N VAL A 63 9.55 0.93 2.71
CA VAL A 63 9.70 -0.50 3.03
C VAL A 63 10.80 -1.12 2.19
N SER A 64 11.55 -2.03 2.80
CA SER A 64 12.51 -2.86 2.11
C SER A 64 11.77 -3.94 1.33
N THR A 65 11.97 -3.98 0.03
CA THR A 65 11.57 -5.11 -0.82
C THR A 65 12.83 -5.84 -1.28
N GLY A 66 12.73 -7.11 -1.70
CA GLY A 66 13.88 -7.83 -2.28
C GLY A 66 14.53 -7.11 -3.48
N SER A 67 13.89 -6.07 -4.02
CA SER A 67 14.39 -5.21 -5.11
C SER A 67 14.87 -3.82 -4.65
N GLY A 68 15.10 -3.63 -3.34
CA GLY A 68 15.50 -2.38 -2.70
C GLY A 68 14.37 -1.68 -1.93
N THR A 69 14.66 -0.48 -1.44
CA THR A 69 13.70 0.35 -0.69
C THR A 69 12.66 0.98 -1.63
N ARG A 70 11.40 1.04 -1.20
CA ARG A 70 10.29 1.65 -1.94
C ARG A 70 9.49 2.60 -1.04
N GLY A 71 9.06 3.73 -1.60
CA GLY A 71 8.08 4.61 -0.97
C GLY A 71 6.72 3.95 -0.89
N VAL A 72 6.03 4.11 0.24
CA VAL A 72 4.71 3.54 0.50
C VAL A 72 3.83 4.61 1.09
N SER A 73 2.59 4.75 0.62
CA SER A 73 1.64 5.72 1.16
C SER A 73 0.29 5.10 1.55
N SER A 74 -0.27 5.55 2.69
CA SER A 74 -1.52 5.03 3.25
C SER A 74 -2.73 5.32 2.35
N ALA A 75 -2.79 6.49 1.71
CA ALA A 75 -3.87 6.88 0.80
C ALA A 75 -3.46 6.83 -0.69
N GLY A 76 -2.33 6.19 -1.01
CA GLY A 76 -1.83 6.08 -2.37
C GLY A 76 -2.72 5.22 -3.26
N ASN A 77 -2.76 5.56 -4.55
CA ASN A 77 -3.43 4.75 -5.58
C ASN A 77 -2.73 3.41 -5.85
N GLY A 78 -1.49 3.23 -5.39
CA GLY A 78 -0.65 2.09 -5.74
C GLY A 78 -0.19 2.16 -7.19
N GLY A 79 -0.03 1.00 -7.82
CA GLY A 79 0.39 0.92 -9.23
C GLY A 79 1.92 0.97 -9.44
N GLY A 80 2.71 0.70 -8.40
CA GLY A 80 4.16 0.53 -8.51
C GLY A 80 4.58 -0.36 -9.70
N ARG A 81 5.72 -0.07 -10.32
CA ARG A 81 6.17 -0.72 -11.56
C ARG A 81 6.21 -2.24 -11.43
N VAL A 82 5.56 -2.92 -12.36
CA VAL A 82 5.66 -4.39 -12.50
C VAL A 82 7.10 -4.77 -12.82
N ALA A 83 7.67 -5.67 -12.04
CA ALA A 83 9.01 -6.21 -12.24
C ALA A 83 9.08 -7.69 -11.83
N SER A 84 10.11 -8.39 -12.27
CA SER A 84 10.45 -9.73 -11.73
C SER A 84 11.44 -9.59 -10.59
N ILE A 85 11.32 -10.42 -9.56
CA ILE A 85 12.25 -10.47 -8.44
C ILE A 85 13.62 -10.97 -8.95
N PRO A 86 14.71 -10.23 -8.71
CA PRO A 86 16.05 -10.63 -9.14
C PRO A 86 16.50 -11.98 -8.55
N ALA A 87 17.42 -12.65 -9.23
CA ALA A 87 18.09 -13.83 -8.70
C ALA A 87 18.82 -13.50 -7.38
N GLY A 88 18.89 -14.48 -6.48
CA GLY A 88 19.51 -14.33 -5.16
C GLY A 88 18.63 -13.67 -4.09
N GLN A 89 17.39 -13.32 -4.43
CA GLN A 89 16.39 -12.80 -3.49
C GLN A 89 15.32 -13.87 -3.20
N PRO A 90 14.65 -13.81 -2.04
CA PRO A 90 13.48 -14.66 -1.78
C PRO A 90 12.46 -14.49 -2.91
N PHE A 91 11.93 -15.61 -3.41
CA PHE A 91 10.93 -15.63 -4.49
C PHE A 91 11.44 -15.16 -5.87
N ALA A 92 12.74 -15.27 -6.14
CA ALA A 92 13.35 -14.97 -7.43
C ALA A 92 12.51 -15.50 -8.62
N GLY A 93 12.36 -14.66 -9.65
CA GLY A 93 11.56 -14.96 -10.84
C GLY A 93 10.08 -14.57 -10.76
N ARG A 94 9.49 -14.47 -9.56
CA ARG A 94 8.09 -14.06 -9.40
C ARG A 94 7.87 -12.59 -9.74
N SER A 95 6.66 -12.25 -10.19
CA SER A 95 6.27 -10.86 -10.47
C SER A 95 5.95 -10.09 -9.19
N VAL A 96 6.29 -8.80 -9.16
CA VAL A 96 5.95 -7.85 -8.09
C VAL A 96 5.40 -6.55 -8.68
N GLY A 97 4.50 -5.88 -7.96
CA GLY A 97 3.93 -4.60 -8.37
C GLY A 97 2.74 -4.70 -9.33
N GLY A 98 2.23 -3.54 -9.75
CA GLY A 98 1.06 -3.39 -10.62
C GLY A 98 -0.29 -3.34 -9.91
N GLY A 99 -0.37 -3.78 -8.66
CA GLY A 99 -1.59 -3.73 -7.86
C GLY A 99 -1.99 -2.29 -7.53
N THR A 100 -3.26 -1.95 -7.75
CA THR A 100 -3.82 -0.63 -7.43
C THR A 100 -4.80 -0.68 -6.26
N ARG A 101 -5.14 0.48 -5.70
CA ARG A 101 -6.11 0.63 -4.60
C ARG A 101 -7.44 -0.08 -4.90
N GLN A 102 -7.90 -0.02 -6.15
CA GLN A 102 -9.16 -0.63 -6.59
C GLN A 102 -9.14 -2.17 -6.52
N GLN A 103 -7.95 -2.77 -6.44
CA GLN A 103 -7.75 -4.22 -6.42
C GLN A 103 -7.41 -4.76 -5.02
N VAL A 104 -7.45 -3.90 -3.99
CA VAL A 104 -7.04 -4.29 -2.64
C VAL A 104 -8.04 -5.20 -1.97
N VAL A 105 -9.33 -5.11 -2.31
CA VAL A 105 -10.37 -5.91 -1.67
C VAL A 105 -10.26 -7.37 -2.12
N GLY A 106 -10.15 -8.29 -1.15
CA GLY A 106 -10.25 -9.73 -1.38
C GLY A 106 -11.62 -10.29 -1.00
N SER A 107 -11.64 -11.48 -0.41
CA SER A 107 -12.79 -12.09 0.28
C SER A 107 -12.35 -12.73 1.60
N ALA A 108 -13.22 -13.49 2.28
CA ALA A 108 -12.85 -14.28 3.45
C ALA A 108 -11.90 -15.47 3.11
N GLN A 109 -11.69 -15.75 1.82
CA GLN A 109 -10.84 -16.85 1.36
C GLN A 109 -9.38 -16.42 1.22
N TYR A 110 -8.47 -17.20 1.80
CA TYR A 110 -7.03 -16.97 1.64
C TYR A 110 -6.59 -17.26 0.21
N GLY A 111 -5.81 -16.35 -0.39
CA GLY A 111 -5.52 -16.33 -1.83
C GLY A 111 -6.40 -15.37 -2.63
N SER A 112 -7.35 -14.69 -2.01
CA SER A 112 -8.17 -13.66 -2.66
C SER A 112 -7.47 -12.29 -2.74
N GLY A 113 -8.03 -11.38 -3.54
CA GLY A 113 -7.47 -10.03 -3.74
C GLY A 113 -6.25 -9.99 -4.68
N TYR A 114 -6.05 -11.05 -5.46
CA TYR A 114 -5.07 -11.09 -6.54
C TYR A 114 -5.71 -10.64 -7.87
N PRO A 115 -5.19 -9.60 -8.54
CA PRO A 115 -5.71 -9.17 -9.83
C PRO A 115 -5.63 -10.29 -10.87
N GLY A 116 -6.79 -10.67 -11.44
CA GLY A 116 -6.86 -11.66 -12.52
C GLY A 116 -6.54 -13.11 -12.11
N VAL A 117 -6.42 -13.42 -10.81
CA VAL A 117 -6.17 -14.78 -10.33
C VAL A 117 -7.29 -15.20 -9.39
N ALA A 118 -7.96 -16.29 -9.74
CA ALA A 118 -8.98 -16.92 -8.92
C ALA A 118 -8.41 -18.11 -8.15
N GLY A 119 -9.23 -18.67 -7.26
CA GLY A 119 -8.92 -19.90 -6.51
C GLY A 119 -8.21 -19.66 -5.19
N ARG A 120 -8.13 -20.72 -4.39
CA ARG A 120 -7.62 -20.69 -3.02
C ARG A 120 -6.10 -20.75 -2.95
N GLY A 121 -5.57 -20.27 -1.83
CA GLY A 121 -4.15 -20.30 -1.52
C GLY A 121 -3.33 -19.29 -2.30
N VAL A 122 -2.09 -19.14 -1.86
CA VAL A 122 -1.13 -18.17 -2.41
C VAL A 122 0.09 -18.85 -3.02
N ALA A 123 0.12 -20.19 -3.03
CA ALA A 123 1.25 -20.95 -3.55
C ALA A 123 1.56 -20.56 -5.01
N GLY A 124 2.84 -20.38 -5.33
CA GLY A 124 3.29 -19.98 -6.68
C GLY A 124 2.97 -18.54 -7.15
N ARG A 125 2.19 -17.74 -6.42
CA ARG A 125 1.68 -16.43 -6.89
C ARG A 125 2.69 -15.27 -6.78
N GLY A 126 2.55 -14.27 -7.64
CA GLY A 126 3.32 -13.02 -7.54
C GLY A 126 2.96 -12.17 -6.31
N PHE A 127 3.50 -10.96 -6.23
CA PHE A 127 3.19 -9.99 -5.18
C PHE A 127 2.73 -8.67 -5.80
N PRO A 128 1.45 -8.57 -6.22
CA PRO A 128 0.95 -7.40 -6.94
C PRO A 128 1.14 -6.09 -6.14
N PHE A 129 1.22 -6.18 -4.82
CA PHE A 129 1.42 -5.05 -3.92
C PHE A 129 2.81 -5.05 -3.25
N TYR A 130 3.76 -5.87 -3.69
CA TYR A 130 5.09 -6.10 -3.09
C TYR A 130 5.11 -6.79 -1.72
N PHE A 131 4.04 -6.71 -0.94
CA PHE A 131 3.93 -7.36 0.37
C PHE A 131 3.66 -8.86 0.25
N TRP A 132 4.23 -9.64 1.17
CA TRP A 132 4.03 -11.09 1.22
C TRP A 132 2.70 -11.43 1.88
N PRO A 133 2.04 -12.52 1.47
CA PRO A 133 0.90 -13.07 2.19
C PRO A 133 1.18 -13.34 3.67
N VAL A 134 0.13 -13.24 4.49
CA VAL A 134 0.21 -13.58 5.91
C VAL A 134 0.57 -15.05 6.10
N ALA A 135 1.47 -15.35 7.03
CA ALA A 135 1.73 -16.74 7.44
C ALA A 135 0.95 -17.04 8.72
N TRP A 136 -0.01 -17.95 8.63
CA TRP A 136 -0.79 -18.42 9.78
C TRP A 136 -0.01 -19.37 10.69
N GLY A 137 1.18 -19.82 10.29
CA GLY A 137 1.95 -20.83 11.01
C GLY A 137 1.34 -22.23 10.87
N GLY A 138 1.76 -23.17 11.72
CA GLY A 138 1.35 -24.58 11.66
C GLY A 138 2.21 -25.44 10.74
N ALA A 139 2.17 -26.76 10.94
CA ALA A 139 2.71 -27.69 9.95
C ALA A 139 1.89 -27.58 8.67
N ALA A 140 2.54 -27.61 7.50
CA ALA A 140 1.83 -27.68 6.22
C ALA A 140 0.85 -28.86 6.29
N GLY A 141 -0.44 -28.54 6.41
CA GLY A 141 -1.45 -29.52 6.77
C GLY A 141 -1.62 -30.56 5.67
N ALA A 142 -2.02 -31.77 6.05
CA ALA A 142 -2.67 -32.71 5.13
C ALA A 142 -4.18 -32.41 5.13
N GLY A 143 -4.82 -32.45 3.96
CA GLY A 143 -6.27 -32.22 3.81
C GLY A 143 -6.63 -30.91 3.13
N THR A 144 -7.93 -30.59 3.10
CA THR A 144 -8.51 -29.52 2.28
C THR A 144 -8.14 -28.10 2.71
N GLY A 145 -7.68 -27.91 3.96
CA GLY A 145 -7.22 -26.62 4.50
C GLY A 145 -5.71 -26.36 4.38
N ALA A 146 -4.94 -27.26 3.75
CA ALA A 146 -3.49 -27.17 3.67
C ALA A 146 -2.96 -25.84 3.10
N TYR A 147 -3.73 -25.23 2.20
CA TYR A 147 -3.39 -23.96 1.53
C TYR A 147 -3.27 -22.77 2.49
N LEU A 148 -3.87 -22.85 3.69
CA LEU A 148 -3.78 -21.84 4.74
C LEU A 148 -2.44 -21.84 5.47
N HIS A 149 -1.77 -23.00 5.49
CA HIS A 149 -0.56 -23.25 6.28
C HIS A 149 0.67 -23.46 5.38
N THR A 150 0.73 -22.75 4.24
CA THR A 150 1.92 -22.82 3.37
C THR A 150 3.14 -22.23 4.06
N ASN A 151 4.26 -22.96 4.00
CA ASN A 151 5.55 -22.52 4.52
C ASN A 151 6.33 -21.66 3.51
N GLU A 152 5.79 -21.44 2.31
CA GLU A 152 6.47 -20.71 1.22
C GLU A 152 6.91 -19.31 1.65
N TYR A 153 6.08 -18.60 2.42
CA TYR A 153 6.33 -17.21 2.82
C TYR A 153 7.23 -17.08 4.05
N GLY A 154 7.78 -18.20 4.53
CA GLY A 154 8.58 -18.28 5.73
C GLY A 154 7.76 -18.06 7.00
N ARG A 155 8.47 -18.04 8.13
CA ARG A 155 7.86 -17.88 9.46
C ARG A 155 7.25 -16.48 9.64
N HIS A 156 6.31 -16.38 10.58
CA HIS A 156 5.64 -15.13 10.92
C HIS A 156 6.59 -14.10 11.57
N ASP A 157 7.63 -14.56 12.26
CA ASP A 157 8.69 -13.77 12.90
C ASP A 157 9.76 -13.26 11.92
N ASN A 158 9.64 -13.56 10.62
CA ASN A 158 10.62 -13.17 9.62
C ASN A 158 10.62 -11.65 9.36
N SER A 159 11.65 -10.96 9.86
CA SER A 159 11.84 -9.52 9.68
C SER A 159 12.23 -9.09 8.25
N SER A 160 12.60 -10.04 7.38
CA SER A 160 12.90 -9.77 5.96
C SER A 160 11.64 -9.57 5.11
N ARG A 161 10.45 -9.81 5.69
CA ARG A 161 9.17 -9.48 5.08
C ARG A 161 9.11 -7.97 4.79
N PRO A 162 8.58 -7.55 3.62
CA PRO A 162 8.32 -6.13 3.37
C PRO A 162 7.40 -5.55 4.44
N GLY A 163 7.87 -4.51 5.12
CA GLY A 163 7.17 -3.89 6.27
C GLY A 163 7.44 -4.54 7.63
N GLY A 164 8.29 -5.58 7.70
CA GLY A 164 8.71 -6.23 8.94
C GLY A 164 7.92 -7.50 9.26
N ALA A 165 8.19 -8.07 10.44
CA ALA A 165 7.54 -9.28 10.93
C ALA A 165 6.01 -9.11 11.07
N GLN A 166 5.31 -10.24 11.07
CA GLN A 166 3.86 -10.25 11.21
C GLN A 166 3.45 -9.92 12.64
N VAL A 167 2.54 -8.97 12.77
CA VAL A 167 2.02 -8.47 14.03
C VAL A 167 0.50 -8.38 13.95
N THR A 168 -0.12 -8.19 15.11
CA THR A 168 -1.56 -8.08 15.28
C THR A 168 -1.93 -6.80 16.00
N ALA A 169 -3.16 -6.35 15.80
CA ALA A 169 -3.79 -5.29 16.58
C ALA A 169 -5.26 -5.66 16.84
N THR A 170 -5.77 -5.29 18.01
CA THR A 170 -7.11 -5.67 18.48
C THR A 170 -8.01 -4.45 18.53
N PHE A 171 -9.20 -4.55 17.92
CA PHE A 171 -10.21 -3.50 17.87
C PHE A 171 -11.52 -4.04 18.44
N ILE A 172 -11.97 -3.44 19.54
CA ILE A 172 -13.11 -3.92 20.31
C ILE A 172 -14.27 -2.95 20.08
N SER A 173 -15.46 -3.47 19.82
CA SER A 173 -16.67 -2.66 19.70
C SER A 173 -17.03 -1.98 21.02
N ASN A 174 -17.38 -0.70 20.96
CA ASN A 174 -17.95 0.02 22.10
C ASN A 174 -19.44 -0.27 22.33
N SER A 175 -20.15 -0.82 21.34
CA SER A 175 -21.60 -1.03 21.41
C SER A 175 -21.95 -2.23 22.28
N ASN A 176 -21.10 -3.26 22.29
CA ASN A 176 -21.32 -4.48 23.07
C ASN A 176 -20.14 -4.94 23.92
N GLY A 177 -18.95 -4.36 23.76
CA GLY A 177 -17.75 -4.64 24.56
C GLY A 177 -17.15 -6.05 24.38
N THR A 178 -17.76 -6.90 23.55
CA THR A 178 -17.35 -8.30 23.33
C THR A 178 -16.92 -8.56 21.90
N ASN A 179 -17.49 -7.84 20.93
CA ASN A 179 -17.12 -8.00 19.53
C ASN A 179 -15.70 -7.53 19.29
N THR A 180 -14.81 -8.48 19.11
CA THR A 180 -13.38 -8.28 18.99
C THR A 180 -12.92 -8.61 17.58
N PHE A 181 -12.44 -7.59 16.87
CA PHE A 181 -11.80 -7.72 15.57
C PHE A 181 -10.29 -7.68 15.73
N ARG A 182 -9.57 -8.50 14.97
CA ARG A 182 -8.11 -8.47 14.95
C ARG A 182 -7.62 -8.19 13.55
N LEU A 183 -6.73 -7.22 13.44
CA LEU A 183 -6.01 -6.90 12.22
C LEU A 183 -4.65 -7.59 12.27
N MET A 184 -4.25 -8.25 11.19
CA MET A 184 -2.97 -8.92 11.08
C MET A 184 -2.28 -8.58 9.76
N SER A 185 -1.01 -8.16 9.82
CA SER A 185 -0.16 -7.81 8.68
C SER A 185 1.30 -7.69 9.14
N ASP A 186 2.20 -7.28 8.25
CA ASP A 186 3.50 -6.70 8.59
C ASP A 186 3.40 -5.48 9.53
N THR A 187 4.48 -5.24 10.29
CA THR A 187 4.56 -4.19 11.32
C THR A 187 4.23 -2.80 10.79
N ALA A 188 4.86 -2.38 9.69
CA ALA A 188 4.64 -1.05 9.11
C ALA A 188 3.17 -0.82 8.71
N THR A 189 2.54 -1.84 8.13
CA THR A 189 1.12 -1.80 7.74
C THR A 189 0.20 -1.73 8.94
N VAL A 190 0.40 -2.58 9.97
CA VAL A 190 -0.45 -2.55 11.17
C VAL A 190 -0.31 -1.23 11.92
N THR A 191 0.91 -0.70 12.08
CA THR A 191 1.12 0.61 12.72
C THR A 191 0.39 1.73 11.98
N SER A 192 0.51 1.77 10.65
CA SER A 192 -0.19 2.77 9.83
C SER A 192 -1.71 2.65 9.93
N LEU A 193 -2.23 1.42 9.90
CA LEU A 193 -3.67 1.16 9.99
C LEU A 193 -4.25 1.42 11.39
N ILE A 194 -3.52 1.18 12.48
CA ILE A 194 -3.97 1.53 13.84
C ILE A 194 -4.30 3.02 13.89
N GLU A 195 -3.38 3.88 13.43
CA GLU A 195 -3.60 5.32 13.45
C GLU A 195 -4.79 5.73 12.55
N GLY A 196 -4.94 5.10 11.38
CA GLY A 196 -6.08 5.35 10.48
C GLY A 196 -7.42 4.90 11.06
N ILE A 197 -7.46 3.71 11.67
CA ILE A 197 -8.64 3.13 12.31
C ILE A 197 -9.05 3.94 13.52
N ARG A 198 -8.11 4.35 14.36
CA ARG A 198 -8.42 5.21 15.52
C ARG A 198 -8.89 6.59 15.09
N GLY A 199 -8.38 7.13 13.98
CA GLY A 199 -8.84 8.40 13.44
C GLY A 199 -10.28 8.35 12.89
N ASN A 200 -10.64 7.29 12.18
CA ASN A 200 -11.92 7.20 11.47
C ASN A 200 -13.02 6.45 12.24
N CYS A 201 -12.65 5.50 13.11
CA CYS A 201 -13.58 4.60 13.80
C CYS A 201 -13.68 4.84 15.30
N SER A 202 -13.13 5.95 15.83
CA SER A 202 -13.11 6.25 17.27
C SER A 202 -14.48 6.16 17.95
N SER A 203 -15.55 6.55 17.26
CA SER A 203 -16.93 6.50 17.77
C SER A 203 -17.51 5.09 17.89
N SER A 204 -16.86 4.07 17.32
CA SER A 204 -17.29 2.65 17.36
C SER A 204 -16.29 1.77 18.12
N LEU A 205 -15.19 2.34 18.62
CA LEU A 205 -14.12 1.63 19.30
C LEU A 205 -14.21 1.81 20.81
N ALA A 206 -14.13 0.69 21.53
CA ALA A 206 -13.96 0.69 22.97
C ALA A 206 -12.57 1.23 23.35
N ALA A 207 -12.46 1.83 24.54
CA ALA A 207 -11.24 2.49 25.01
C ALA A 207 -10.04 1.54 25.15
N ASN A 208 -10.29 0.25 25.39
CA ASN A 208 -9.28 -0.81 25.48
C ASN A 208 -8.84 -1.39 24.11
N SER A 209 -9.29 -0.80 23.00
CA SER A 209 -8.76 -1.13 21.67
C SER A 209 -7.29 -0.73 21.53
N SER A 210 -6.52 -1.51 20.78
CA SER A 210 -5.09 -1.33 20.57
C SER A 210 -4.71 0.08 20.12
N THR A 211 -3.64 0.60 20.70
CA THR A 211 -2.91 1.81 20.30
C THR A 211 -1.54 1.49 19.68
N SER A 212 -1.11 0.24 19.80
CA SER A 212 0.13 -0.30 19.25
C SER A 212 -0.08 -1.76 18.80
N SER A 213 0.83 -2.26 17.98
CA SER A 213 0.80 -3.64 17.51
C SER A 213 1.49 -4.60 18.51
N SER A 214 1.02 -5.84 18.57
CA SER A 214 1.63 -6.95 19.30
C SER A 214 2.17 -8.02 18.34
N ALA A 215 3.21 -8.76 18.72
CA ALA A 215 3.68 -9.88 17.92
C ALA A 215 2.55 -10.89 17.64
N PHE A 216 2.54 -11.49 16.46
CA PHE A 216 1.60 -12.56 16.15
C PHE A 216 2.01 -13.86 16.86
N ASP A 217 1.07 -14.49 17.56
CA ASP A 217 1.23 -15.81 18.14
C ASP A 217 0.47 -16.85 17.29
N PRO A 218 1.16 -17.78 16.61
CA PRO A 218 0.51 -18.80 15.78
C PRO A 218 -0.31 -19.83 16.56
N ASN A 219 -0.11 -19.95 17.88
CA ASN A 219 -0.92 -20.83 18.74
C ASN A 219 -2.14 -20.11 19.34
N GLY A 220 -2.17 -18.78 19.23
CA GLY A 220 -3.19 -17.92 19.78
C GLY A 220 -4.22 -17.46 18.74
N LEU A 221 -4.73 -16.25 18.96
CA LEU A 221 -5.58 -15.53 18.01
C LEU A 221 -4.76 -14.47 17.27
N PRO A 222 -5.08 -14.16 16.01
CA PRO A 222 -6.18 -14.71 15.22
C PRO A 222 -5.87 -16.03 14.50
N LYS A 223 -6.91 -16.75 14.09
CA LYS A 223 -6.85 -17.97 13.27
C LYS A 223 -7.37 -17.74 11.84
N PRO A 224 -6.95 -18.55 10.84
CA PRO A 224 -7.38 -18.35 9.46
C PRO A 224 -8.90 -18.47 9.27
N GLU A 225 -9.57 -19.40 9.95
CA GLU A 225 -11.03 -19.59 9.90
C GLU A 225 -11.83 -18.43 10.52
N GLN A 226 -11.18 -17.56 11.29
CA GLN A 226 -11.79 -16.34 11.84
C GLN A 226 -11.73 -15.16 10.87
N THR A 227 -11.09 -15.32 9.71
CA THR A 227 -10.91 -14.22 8.75
C THR A 227 -12.23 -13.83 8.13
N VAL A 228 -12.65 -12.58 8.37
CA VAL A 228 -13.84 -12.01 7.72
C VAL A 228 -13.48 -11.44 6.36
N GLN A 229 -12.25 -10.95 6.18
CA GLN A 229 -11.83 -10.29 4.96
C GLN A 229 -10.31 -10.25 4.83
N TYR A 230 -9.80 -10.73 3.70
CA TYR A 230 -8.43 -10.48 3.26
C TYR A 230 -8.35 -9.22 2.40
N TYR A 231 -7.19 -8.57 2.46
CA TYR A 231 -6.87 -7.42 1.62
C TYR A 231 -5.46 -7.54 1.04
N ARG A 232 -5.22 -6.76 -0.01
CA ARG A 232 -3.90 -6.54 -0.61
C ARG A 232 -3.25 -7.90 -0.94
N ALA A 233 -3.96 -8.74 -1.70
CA ALA A 233 -3.52 -10.09 -2.07
C ALA A 233 -3.16 -10.97 -0.86
N SER A 234 -4.06 -11.04 0.12
CA SER A 234 -3.89 -11.79 1.39
C SER A 234 -2.66 -11.42 2.23
N SER A 235 -2.08 -10.24 2.03
CA SER A 235 -1.00 -9.72 2.90
C SER A 235 -1.54 -8.97 4.12
N VAL A 236 -2.83 -8.69 4.17
CA VAL A 236 -3.55 -8.15 5.33
C VAL A 236 -4.78 -9.00 5.59
N ALA A 237 -5.03 -9.35 6.85
CA ALA A 237 -6.21 -10.08 7.27
C ALA A 237 -6.94 -9.30 8.36
N LEU A 238 -8.26 -9.18 8.20
CA LEU A 238 -9.17 -8.77 9.28
C LEU A 238 -9.94 -10.00 9.74
N THR A 239 -9.89 -10.29 11.03
CA THR A 239 -10.58 -11.43 11.65
C THR A 239 -11.56 -10.97 12.70
N PHE A 240 -12.50 -11.85 13.04
CA PHE A 240 -13.44 -11.68 14.13
C PHE A 240 -13.38 -12.88 15.08
N ASP A 241 -13.15 -12.66 16.37
CA ASP A 241 -12.89 -13.74 17.33
C ASP A 241 -14.07 -14.72 17.44
N GLY A 242 -15.31 -14.24 17.24
CA GLY A 242 -16.53 -15.05 17.26
C GLY A 242 -16.93 -15.66 15.92
N TYR A 243 -16.09 -15.57 14.88
CA TYR A 243 -16.37 -16.15 13.56
C TYR A 243 -15.67 -17.49 13.38
N ASN A 244 -16.34 -18.45 12.75
CA ASN A 244 -15.74 -19.73 12.38
C ASN A 244 -16.20 -20.13 10.97
N ASN A 245 -15.36 -19.84 9.99
CA ASN A 245 -15.59 -20.17 8.59
C ASN A 245 -15.17 -21.60 8.27
N THR A 246 -16.08 -22.54 8.48
CA THR A 246 -15.86 -23.95 8.09
C THR A 246 -15.69 -24.10 6.57
N GLY A 247 -16.28 -23.20 5.77
CA GLY A 247 -16.10 -23.13 4.33
C GLY A 247 -14.64 -22.90 3.91
N ALA A 248 -13.88 -22.09 4.66
CA ALA A 248 -12.45 -21.86 4.44
C ALA A 248 -11.57 -23.07 4.80
N LEU A 249 -12.07 -24.05 5.54
CA LEU A 249 -11.33 -25.28 5.84
C LEU A 249 -11.72 -26.45 4.89
N ALA A 250 -12.85 -26.32 4.22
CA ALA A 250 -13.39 -27.31 3.29
C ALA A 250 -12.71 -27.28 1.92
N GLY A 251 -13.15 -28.14 0.99
CA GLY A 251 -12.64 -28.16 -0.39
C GLY A 251 -12.92 -26.87 -1.15
N GLU A 252 -12.15 -26.63 -2.21
CA GLU A 252 -12.35 -25.49 -3.10
C GLU A 252 -13.78 -25.48 -3.69
N GLY A 253 -14.35 -24.30 -3.83
CA GLY A 253 -15.75 -24.12 -4.25
C GLY A 253 -16.77 -24.19 -3.11
N THR A 254 -16.37 -24.57 -1.89
CA THR A 254 -17.27 -24.49 -0.72
C THR A 254 -17.53 -23.02 -0.36
N PRO A 255 -18.81 -22.59 -0.23
CA PRO A 255 -19.15 -21.24 0.21
C PRO A 255 -18.64 -20.94 1.62
N ASP A 256 -18.37 -19.66 1.89
CA ASP A 256 -18.03 -19.18 3.22
C ASP A 256 -19.23 -19.32 4.18
N THR A 257 -18.96 -19.66 5.45
CA THR A 257 -19.98 -19.61 6.50
C THR A 257 -20.49 -18.17 6.65
N PRO A 258 -21.79 -17.90 6.74
CA PRO A 258 -22.29 -16.54 6.95
C PRO A 258 -21.72 -15.90 8.23
N LEU A 259 -21.56 -14.58 8.22
CA LEU A 259 -21.16 -13.83 9.42
C LEU A 259 -22.24 -13.96 10.52
N PRO A 260 -21.86 -14.00 11.81
CA PRO A 260 -22.81 -14.17 12.89
C PRO A 260 -23.71 -12.95 13.05
N ALA A 261 -25.01 -13.17 13.33
CA ALA A 261 -26.03 -12.11 13.38
C ALA A 261 -25.81 -11.06 14.50
N GLY A 262 -25.02 -11.39 15.54
CA GLY A 262 -24.67 -10.48 16.63
C GLY A 262 -23.40 -9.65 16.40
N LEU A 263 -22.82 -9.71 15.20
CA LEU A 263 -21.62 -8.96 14.84
C LEU A 263 -21.94 -7.46 14.71
N ASP A 264 -21.02 -6.62 15.19
CA ASP A 264 -21.13 -5.17 15.09
C ASP A 264 -20.80 -4.74 13.66
N ALA A 265 -21.84 -4.63 12.85
CA ALA A 265 -21.73 -4.22 11.46
C ALA A 265 -21.19 -2.79 11.31
N THR A 266 -21.45 -1.90 12.28
CA THR A 266 -20.98 -0.50 12.24
C THR A 266 -19.46 -0.47 12.35
N LEU A 267 -18.91 -1.16 13.35
CA LEU A 267 -17.46 -1.27 13.51
C LEU A 267 -16.83 -2.00 12.32
N LEU A 268 -17.40 -3.14 11.89
CA LEU A 268 -16.87 -3.89 10.74
C LEU A 268 -16.82 -3.03 9.48
N ASN A 269 -17.90 -2.28 9.17
CA ASN A 269 -17.93 -1.40 8.00
C ASN A 269 -16.90 -0.28 8.11
N CYS A 270 -16.71 0.31 9.30
CA CYS A 270 -15.70 1.33 9.50
C CYS A 270 -14.27 0.77 9.33
N LEU A 271 -13.99 -0.41 9.89
CA LEU A 271 -12.71 -1.10 9.72
C LEU A 271 -12.45 -1.41 8.25
N ASN A 272 -13.42 -2.02 7.55
CA ASN A 272 -13.29 -2.34 6.13
C ASN A 272 -13.04 -1.09 5.28
N ALA A 273 -13.86 -0.05 5.44
CA ALA A 273 -13.70 1.20 4.69
C ALA A 273 -12.34 1.85 4.98
N THR A 274 -11.91 1.84 6.25
CA THR A 274 -10.63 2.43 6.63
C THR A 274 -9.46 1.66 6.04
N ILE A 275 -9.47 0.33 6.09
CA ILE A 275 -8.41 -0.51 5.53
C ILE A 275 -8.34 -0.33 4.01
N ILE A 276 -9.48 -0.32 3.33
CA ILE A 276 -9.55 -0.14 1.87
C ILE A 276 -8.98 1.23 1.45
N ASN A 277 -9.24 2.27 2.23
CA ASN A 277 -8.78 3.62 1.88
C ASN A 277 -7.36 3.92 2.35
N ASN A 278 -6.91 3.30 3.44
CA ASN A 278 -5.68 3.68 4.14
C ASN A 278 -4.60 2.59 4.19
N VAL A 279 -4.81 1.39 3.64
CA VAL A 279 -3.75 0.37 3.66
C VAL A 279 -2.57 0.83 2.80
N PRO A 280 -1.34 0.86 3.35
CA PRO A 280 -0.18 1.36 2.63
C PRO A 280 0.09 0.59 1.33
N LEU A 281 0.23 1.32 0.22
CA LEU A 281 0.68 0.78 -1.08
C LEU A 281 1.98 1.41 -1.50
N VAL A 282 2.80 0.62 -2.20
CA VAL A 282 3.97 1.14 -2.89
C VAL A 282 3.53 2.17 -3.92
N ASP A 283 4.14 3.35 -3.83
CA ASP A 283 3.82 4.46 -4.72
C ASP A 283 4.12 4.08 -6.17
N ALA A 284 3.24 4.49 -7.09
CA ALA A 284 3.59 4.48 -8.50
C ALA A 284 4.87 5.31 -8.68
N ALA A 285 5.79 4.84 -9.53
CA ALA A 285 6.87 5.71 -9.94
C ALA A 285 6.23 6.95 -10.58
N ASP A 286 6.45 8.13 -9.99
CA ASP A 286 6.07 9.38 -10.62
C ASP A 286 6.59 9.32 -12.05
N ILE A 287 5.68 9.42 -13.03
CA ILE A 287 6.09 9.83 -14.37
C ILE A 287 6.54 11.27 -14.17
N ARG A 288 7.80 11.45 -13.76
CA ARG A 288 8.48 12.73 -13.88
C ARG A 288 8.49 12.97 -15.37
N TRP A 289 7.50 13.72 -15.85
CA TRP A 289 7.61 14.41 -17.11
C TRP A 289 8.85 15.28 -16.93
N SER A 290 10.00 14.79 -17.42
CA SER A 290 11.16 15.63 -17.62
C SER A 290 10.66 16.74 -18.54
N ALA A 291 10.39 17.92 -17.96
CA ALA A 291 10.16 19.10 -18.75
C ALA A 291 11.32 19.17 -19.76
N PRO A 292 11.05 19.25 -21.07
CA PRO A 292 12.13 19.31 -22.05
C PRO A 292 13.03 20.47 -21.67
N SER A 293 14.33 20.17 -21.58
CA SER A 293 15.37 21.09 -21.18
C SER A 293 15.18 22.44 -21.89
N ILE A 294 14.90 23.49 -21.12
CA ILE A 294 14.75 24.88 -21.62
C ILE A 294 16.05 25.41 -22.28
N ALA A 295 17.12 24.60 -22.27
CA ALA A 295 18.41 24.85 -22.90
C ALA A 295 18.38 25.09 -24.43
N LEU A 296 17.22 24.94 -25.11
CA LEU A 296 17.08 25.28 -26.54
C LEU A 296 16.49 26.66 -26.82
N LEU A 297 16.00 27.41 -25.82
CA LEU A 297 15.54 28.79 -26.01
C LEU A 297 16.63 29.79 -26.47
N PRO A 298 17.92 29.70 -26.09
CA PRO A 298 18.91 30.67 -26.57
C PRO A 298 19.28 30.47 -28.03
N LEU A 299 19.14 29.26 -28.60
CA LEU A 299 19.43 29.01 -30.02
C LEU A 299 18.37 29.63 -30.93
N PHE A 300 17.11 29.68 -30.49
CA PHE A 300 16.03 30.32 -31.23
C PHE A 300 16.21 31.85 -31.28
N TRP A 301 16.72 32.44 -30.20
CA TRP A 301 17.05 33.86 -30.13
C TRP A 301 18.24 34.22 -31.04
N ILE A 302 19.30 33.41 -31.05
CA ILE A 302 20.47 33.65 -31.91
C ILE A 302 20.11 33.52 -33.39
N ALA A 303 19.30 32.51 -33.77
CA ALA A 303 18.85 32.35 -35.15
C ALA A 303 17.98 33.53 -35.64
N TRP A 304 17.12 34.07 -34.77
CA TRP A 304 16.31 35.25 -35.06
C TRP A 304 17.18 36.51 -35.25
N PHE A 305 18.20 36.71 -34.41
CA PHE A 305 19.09 37.86 -34.55
C PHE A 305 19.99 37.80 -35.80
N ILE A 306 20.36 36.60 -36.26
CA ILE A 306 21.15 36.44 -37.49
C ILE A 306 20.28 36.65 -38.75
N SER A 307 19.00 36.29 -38.71
CA SER A 307 18.09 36.47 -39.85
C SER A 307 17.48 37.87 -39.97
N ALA A 308 17.58 38.71 -38.94
CA ALA A 308 17.10 40.10 -38.96
C ALA A 308 18.18 41.14 -39.37
N ARG A 309 19.37 40.70 -39.79
CA ARG A 309 20.49 41.57 -40.22
C ARG A 309 21.06 41.23 -41.61
N LEU A 310 20.35 40.45 -42.41
CA LEU A 310 20.56 40.28 -43.85
C LEU A 310 19.39 40.91 -44.59
#